data_AF-A0A969C2X7-F1
#
_entry.id   AF-A0A969C2X7-F1
#
_cell.length_a   1.000
_cell.length_b   1.000
_cell.length_c   1.000
_cell.angle_alpha   90.00
_cell.angle_beta   90.00
_cell.angle_gamma   90.00
#
_symmetry.space_group_name_H-M   'P 1'
#
loop_
_entity.id
_entity.type
_entity.pdbx_description
1 polymer ?
#
loop_
_entity_poly.entity_id
_entity_poly.type
_entity_poly.pdbx_seq_one_letter_code
_entity_poly.pdbx_strand_id
1 'polypeptide(L)' 'MTATVGFAEISTHILIENIIAEIKEQYLADDTPWIVGFSGGKDSTTLLQLVFYALRQLQKKE' A
#
# COMPACT_ATOMS: atom_id res chain seq x y z
N MET A 1 3.36 -4.33 31.99
CA MET A 1 3.12 -5.10 30.75
C MET A 1 3.10 -4.11 29.60
N THR A 2 4.25 -3.82 29.02
CA THR A 2 4.37 -3.01 27.80
C THR A 2 4.83 -3.96 26.72
N ALA A 3 3.92 -4.34 25.82
CA ALA A 3 4.29 -5.09 24.63
C ALA A 3 5.01 -4.13 23.69
N THR A 4 6.33 -4.12 23.76
CA THR A 4 7.17 -3.66 22.67
C THR A 4 6.99 -4.68 21.55
N VAL A 5 5.98 -4.49 20.69
CA VAL A 5 5.93 -5.17 19.40
C VAL A 5 7.04 -4.56 18.54
N GLY A 6 8.24 -5.10 18.69
CA GLY A 6 9.37 -4.76 17.84
C GLY A 6 9.05 -5.17 16.41
N PHE A 7 9.51 -4.37 15.46
CA PHE A 7 9.43 -4.57 14.00
C PHE A 7 9.93 -5.95 13.49
N ALA A 8 10.41 -6.84 14.35
CA ALA A 8 11.15 -8.05 14.02
C ALA A 8 10.29 -9.32 13.79
N GLU A 9 8.98 -9.30 14.03
CA GLU A 9 8.14 -10.53 13.99
C GLU A 9 6.99 -10.50 12.96
N ILE A 10 6.89 -9.45 12.14
CA ILE A 10 5.87 -9.40 11.08
C ILE A 10 6.50 -9.91 9.80
N SER A 11 5.97 -11.02 9.28
CA SER A 11 6.37 -11.54 7.97
C SER A 11 6.22 -10.46 6.89
N THR A 12 7.22 -10.30 6.02
CA THR A 12 7.23 -9.26 4.96
C THR A 12 5.94 -9.25 4.13
N HIS A 13 5.35 -10.41 3.87
CA HIS A 13 4.07 -10.53 3.17
C HIS A 13 2.93 -9.81 3.89
N ILE A 14 2.81 -10.02 5.21
CA ILE A 14 1.78 -9.40 6.05
C ILE A 14 1.96 -7.88 6.05
N LEU A 15 3.20 -7.41 6.13
CA LEU A 15 3.50 -5.97 6.06
C LEU A 15 3.03 -5.36 4.74
N ILE A 16 3.32 -6.02 3.61
CA ILE A 16 2.90 -5.56 2.28
C ILE A 16 1.37 -5.53 2.16
N GLU A 17 0.69 -6.56 2.65
CA GLU A 17 -0.79 -6.61 2.64
C GLU A 17 -1.41 -5.50 3.48
N ASN A 18 -0.84 -5.20 4.65
CA ASN A 18 -1.29 -4.10 5.50
C ASN A 18 -1.12 -2.74 4.80
N ILE A 19 0.02 -2.51 4.15
CA ILE A 19 0.26 -1.27 3.38
C ILE A 19 -0.74 -1.15 2.22
N ILE A 20 -1.00 -2.25 1.50
CA ILE A 20 -2.01 -2.26 0.43
C ILE A 20 -3.41 -1.96 0.98
N ALA A 21 -3.76 -2.47 2.15
CA ALA A 21 -5.03 -2.17 2.81
C ALA A 21 -5.15 -0.69 3.17
N GLU A 22 -4.11 -0.10 3.77
CA GLU A 22 -4.05 1.32 4.10
C GLU A 22 -4.17 2.22 2.86
N ILE A 23 -3.47 1.87 1.76
CA ILE A 23 -3.60 2.60 0.49
C ILE A 23 -5.04 2.58 -0.02
N LYS A 24 -5.73 1.43 0.05
CA LYS A 24 -7.14 1.33 -0.37
C LYS A 24 -8.05 2.19 0.49
N GLU A 25 -7.85 2.18 1.81
CA GLU A 25 -8.64 3.00 2.73
C GLU A 25 -8.49 4.49 2.42
N GLN A 26 -7.25 4.95 2.24
CA GLN A 26 -6.96 6.34 1.89
C GLN A 26 -7.51 6.72 0.51
N TYR A 27 -7.37 5.84 -0.50
CA TYR A 27 -7.86 6.10 -1.85
C TYR A 27 -9.40 6.17 -1.93
N LEU A 28 -10.11 5.45 -1.06
CA LEU A 28 -11.57 5.45 -0.99
C LEU A 28 -12.14 6.50 -0.02
N ALA A 29 -11.29 7.22 0.70
CA ALA A 29 -11.72 8.20 1.70
C ALA A 29 -12.45 9.40 1.07
N ASP A 30 -12.06 9.78 -0.15
CA ASP A 30 -12.69 10.85 -0.92
C ASP A 30 -12.42 10.69 -2.43
N ASP A 31 -13.02 11.57 -3.24
CA ASP A 31 -12.96 11.53 -4.71
C ASP A 31 -11.74 12.28 -5.30
N THR A 32 -10.78 12.71 -4.48
CA THR A 32 -9.61 13.46 -4.96
C THR A 32 -8.74 12.58 -5.84
N PRO A 33 -8.41 13.00 -7.08
CA PRO A 33 -7.55 12.21 -7.94
C PRO A 33 -6.11 12.18 -7.41
N TRP A 34 -5.54 10.98 -7.30
CA TRP A 34 -4.16 10.79 -6.88
C TRP A 34 -3.19 11.01 -8.04
N ILE A 35 -2.11 11.76 -7.78
CA ILE A 35 -1.02 11.98 -8.73
C ILE A 35 0.23 11.29 -8.16
N VAL A 36 0.82 10.38 -8.92
CA VAL A 36 2.05 9.67 -8.54
C VAL A 36 3.21 10.19 -9.36
N GLY A 37 4.15 10.88 -8.71
CA GLY A 37 5.43 11.24 -9.32
C GLY A 37 6.33 10.01 -9.47
N PHE A 38 6.73 9.69 -10.70
CA PHE A 38 7.54 8.52 -11.02
C PHE A 38 8.90 8.94 -11.60
N SER A 39 9.99 8.55 -10.92
CA SER A 39 11.36 8.86 -11.36
C SER A 39 12.11 7.64 -11.93
N GLY A 40 11.54 6.44 -11.80
CA GLY A 40 12.21 5.18 -12.12
C GLY A 40 13.16 4.68 -11.03
N GLY A 41 13.36 5.43 -9.95
CA GLY A 41 14.14 4.99 -8.78
C GLY A 41 13.39 3.97 -7.92
N LYS A 42 14.13 3.19 -7.13
CA LYS A 42 13.60 2.08 -6.31
C LYS A 42 12.37 2.46 -5.47
N ASP A 43 12.38 3.65 -4.87
CA ASP A 43 11.34 4.10 -3.96
C ASP A 43 10.06 4.43 -4.74
N SER A 44 10.19 5.19 -5.83
CA SER A 44 9.06 5.53 -6.70
C SER A 44 8.47 4.31 -7.42
N THR A 45 9.32 3.35 -7.82
CA THR A 45 8.88 2.08 -8.41
C THR A 45 8.14 1.22 -7.41
N THR A 46 8.62 1.14 -6.16
CA THR A 46 7.96 0.37 -5.09
C THR A 46 6.60 1.00 -4.75
N LEU A 47 6.55 2.32 -4.57
CA LEU A 47 5.30 3.03 -4.30
C LEU A 47 4.28 2.81 -5.43
N LEU A 48 4.68 3.00 -6.68
CA LEU A 48 3.82 2.79 -7.84
C LEU A 48 3.28 1.35 -7.90
N GLN A 49 4.13 0.37 -7.62
CA GLN A 49 3.75 -1.04 -7.61
C GLN A 49 2.68 -1.33 -6.54
N LEU A 50 2.85 -0.79 -5.33
CA LEU A 50 1.90 -0.97 -4.23
C LEU A 50 0.55 -0.31 -4.52
N VAL A 51 0.55 0.94 -5.04
CA VAL A 51 -0.67 1.64 -5.47
C VAL A 51 -1.37 0.85 -6.57
N PHE A 52 -0.63 0.37 -7.56
CA PHE A 52 -1.20 -0.43 -8.65
C PHE A 52 -1.87 -1.72 -8.15
N TYR A 53 -1.24 -2.43 -7.21
CA TYR A 53 -1.84 -3.61 -6.59
C TYR A 53 -3.09 -3.29 -5.77
N ALA A 54 -3.08 -2.20 -5.00
CA ALA A 54 -4.26 -1.73 -4.28
C ALA A 54 -5.45 -1.48 -5.22
N LEU A 55 -5.23 -0.72 -6.29
CA LEU A 55 -6.28 -0.39 -7.27
C LEU A 55 -6.79 -1.63 -8.01
N ARG A 56 -5.90 -2.56 -8.39
CA ARG A 56 -6.30 -3.83 -9.02
C ARG A 56 -7.16 -4.73 -8.14
N GLN A 57 -7.02 -4.64 -6.81
CA GLN A 57 -7.88 -5.39 -5.88
C GLN A 57 -9.26 -4.74 -5.69
N LEU A 58 -9.42 -3.45 -6.00
CA LEU A 58 -10.70 -2.74 -5.94
C LEU A 58 -11.54 -2.96 -7.20
N GLN A 59 -10.90 -3.26 -8.33
CA GLN A 59 -11.59 -3.59 -9.58
C GLN A 59 -12.40 -4.88 -9.38
N LYS A 60 -13.72 -4.81 -9.62
CA LYS A 60 -14.53 -6.02 -9.74
C LYS A 60 -14.01 -6.83 -10.93
N LYS A 61 -13.96 -8.15 -10.77
CA LYS A 61 -13.76 -9.09 -11.86
C LYS A 61 -14.94 -8.92 -12.82
N GLU A 62 -14.70 -8.32 -13.98
CA GLU A 62 -15.62 -8.41 -15.13
C GLU A 62 -15.69 -9.85 -15.66
#